data_AF-A0A970ZCC1-F1
#
_entry.id   AF-A0A970ZCC1-F1
#
_cell.length_a   1.000
_cell.length_b   1.000
_cell.length_c   1.000
_cell.angle_alpha   90.00
_cell.angle_beta   90.00
_cell.angle_gamma   90.00
#
_symmetry.space_group_name_H-M   'P 1'
#
loop_
_entity.id
_entity.type
_entity.pdbx_description
1 polymer ?
#
loop_
_entity_poly.entity_id
_entity_poly.type
_entity_poly.pdbx_seq_one_letter_code
_entity_poly.pdbx_strand_id
1 'polypeptide(L)'
;MESLSDDQARRLIYSLLLTFRDWPEDRTQPIRWPELTERLSAPSRHSPDALRRALYQCKHEGFLSAFSAEGDTFRVGHLTPLGLRMLQDEYALARRDYWRYYGLRGLFGAILIVLWLLKWFAQR
;
A
#
# COMPACT_ATOMS: atom_id res chain seq x y z
N MET A 1 -14.23 6.89 18.27
CA MET A 1 -13.43 5.99 17.42
C MET A 1 -13.34 6.64 16.05
N GLU A 2 -12.18 7.15 15.66
CA GLU A 2 -11.99 7.64 14.28
C GLU A 2 -12.15 6.45 13.31
N SER A 3 -13.13 6.56 12.41
CA SER A 3 -13.22 5.68 11.26
C SER A 3 -12.11 6.08 10.28
N LEU A 4 -11.31 5.11 9.85
CA LEU A 4 -10.40 5.34 8.72
C LEU A 4 -11.22 5.80 7.52
N SER A 5 -10.72 6.80 6.77
CA SER A 5 -11.30 7.10 5.46
C SER A 5 -11.10 5.92 4.51
N ASP A 6 -11.94 5.82 3.47
CA ASP A 6 -11.83 4.73 2.48
C ASP A 6 -10.43 4.65 1.86
N ASP A 7 -9.79 5.79 1.59
CA ASP A 7 -8.41 5.87 1.11
C ASP A 7 -7.39 5.34 2.13
N GLN A 8 -7.59 5.63 3.43
CA GLN A 8 -6.72 5.13 4.49
C GLN A 8 -6.87 3.62 4.68
N ALA A 9 -8.11 3.11 4.64
CA ALA A 9 -8.39 1.68 4.70
C ALA A 9 -7.77 0.94 3.51
N ARG A 10 -7.89 1.52 2.31
CA ARG A 10 -7.30 0.98 1.07
C ARG A 10 -5.78 0.94 1.11
N ARG A 11 -5.13 2.03 1.55
CA ARG A 11 -3.66 2.08 1.74
C ARG A 11 -3.18 1.09 2.81
N LEU A 12 -3.96 0.89 3.86
CA LEU A 12 -3.67 -0.10 4.89
C LEU A 12 -3.75 -1.53 4.34
N ILE A 13 -4.77 -1.85 3.54
CA ILE A 13 -4.87 -3.15 2.87
C ILE A 13 -3.68 -3.36 1.93
N TYR A 14 -3.32 -2.35 1.14
CA TYR A 14 -2.17 -2.42 0.25
C TYR A 14 -0.86 -2.69 1.00
N SER A 15 -0.59 -1.97 2.10
CA SER A 15 0.62 -2.16 2.89
C SER A 15 0.68 -3.54 3.57
N LEU A 16 -0.47 -4.06 4.01
CA LEU A 16 -0.60 -5.42 4.52
C LEU A 16 -0.27 -6.45 3.44
N LEU A 17 -0.86 -6.33 2.25
CA LEU A 17 -0.62 -7.25 1.15
C LEU A 17 0.85 -7.22 0.68
N LEU A 18 1.50 -6.06 0.68
CA LEU A 18 2.95 -5.95 0.45
C LEU A 18 3.74 -6.72 1.51
N THR A 19 3.40 -6.55 2.78
CA THR A 19 4.06 -7.24 3.89
C THR A 19 3.92 -8.76 3.75
N PHE A 20 2.73 -9.25 3.38
CA PHE A 20 2.50 -10.67 3.14
C PHE A 20 3.13 -11.20 1.85
N ARG A 21 3.35 -10.35 0.85
CA ARG A 21 4.09 -10.74 -0.36
C ARG A 21 5.54 -11.05 0.01
N ASP A 22 6.17 -10.16 0.75
CA ASP A 22 7.60 -10.22 1.08
C ASP A 22 7.90 -11.12 2.30
N TRP A 23 6.87 -11.72 2.91
CA TRP A 23 7.01 -12.64 4.05
C TRP A 23 7.78 -13.91 3.66
N PRO A 24 8.97 -14.16 4.24
CA PRO A 24 9.89 -15.21 3.81
C PRO A 24 9.61 -16.59 4.44
N GLU A 25 8.87 -16.65 5.55
CA GLU A 25 8.62 -17.87 6.32
C GLU A 25 7.47 -18.72 5.78
N ASP A 26 7.51 -20.02 6.11
CA ASP A 26 6.47 -21.01 5.82
C ASP A 26 5.14 -20.60 6.49
N ARG A 27 4.17 -20.24 5.65
CA ARG A 27 2.93 -19.51 5.99
C ARG A 27 1.84 -20.38 6.62
N THR A 28 2.17 -21.64 6.87
CA THR A 28 1.23 -22.64 7.38
C THR A 28 1.09 -22.60 8.91
N GLN A 29 2.02 -21.94 9.61
CA GLN A 29 1.99 -21.88 11.06
C GLN A 29 1.03 -20.81 11.59
N PRO A 30 0.24 -21.13 12.63
CA PRO A 30 -0.57 -20.14 13.34
C PRO A 30 0.31 -19.15 14.12
N ILE A 31 0.05 -17.85 13.93
CA ILE A 31 0.72 -16.72 14.59
C ILE A 31 -0.27 -16.06 15.54
N ARG A 32 0.18 -15.67 16.74
CA ARG A 32 -0.70 -14.96 17.70
C ARG A 32 -0.89 -13.50 17.31
N TRP A 33 -2.03 -12.93 17.65
CA TRP A 33 -2.39 -11.54 17.35
C TRP A 33 -1.36 -10.52 17.84
N PRO A 34 -0.83 -10.59 19.07
CA PRO A 34 0.19 -9.64 19.53
C PRO A 34 1.46 -9.71 18.67
N GLU A 35 1.90 -10.92 18.32
CA GLU A 35 3.09 -11.15 17.49
C GLU A 35 2.87 -10.68 16.04
N LEU A 36 1.71 -10.99 15.47
CA LEU A 36 1.32 -10.51 14.15
C LEU A 36 1.24 -8.98 14.14
N THR A 37 0.65 -8.38 15.18
CA THR A 37 0.55 -6.92 15.31
C THR A 37 1.93 -6.30 15.43
N GLU A 38 2.86 -6.85 16.21
CA GLU A 38 4.22 -6.34 16.33
C GLU A 38 4.92 -6.33 14.96
N ARG A 39 4.84 -7.44 14.21
CA ARG A 39 5.39 -7.55 12.86
C ARG A 39 4.74 -6.57 11.86
N LEU A 40 3.42 -6.39 11.95
CA LEU A 40 2.66 -5.49 11.05
C LEU A 40 2.72 -4.01 11.45
N SER A 41 2.95 -3.70 12.72
CA SER A 41 2.99 -2.33 13.25
C SER A 41 4.32 -1.64 12.99
N ALA A 42 5.41 -2.40 12.87
CA ALA A 42 6.73 -1.88 12.52
C ALA A 42 6.72 -0.99 11.24
N PRO A 43 6.06 -1.39 10.12
CA PRO A 43 5.97 -0.55 8.93
C PRO A 43 4.78 0.42 8.90
N SER A 44 3.70 0.17 9.66
CA SER A 44 2.38 0.72 9.34
C SER A 44 1.90 1.86 10.25
N ARG A 45 2.44 2.02 11.47
CA ARG A 45 2.00 3.03 12.47
C ARG A 45 0.48 3.07 12.73
N HIS A 46 -0.26 2.04 12.36
CA HIS A 46 -1.71 1.96 12.55
C HIS A 46 -2.05 1.25 13.87
N SER A 47 -3.23 1.57 14.42
CA SER A 47 -3.69 0.91 15.65
C SER A 47 -3.94 -0.59 15.41
N PRO A 48 -3.78 -1.43 16.45
CA PRO A 48 -4.09 -2.85 16.35
C PRO A 48 -5.51 -3.10 15.81
N ASP A 49 -6.51 -2.35 16.27
CA ASP A 49 -7.89 -2.51 15.81
C ASP A 49 -8.10 -2.16 14.33
N ALA A 50 -7.32 -1.22 13.80
CA ALA A 50 -7.31 -0.91 12.37
C ALA A 50 -6.71 -2.07 11.56
N LEU A 51 -5.57 -2.59 12.01
CA LEU A 51 -4.90 -3.74 11.38
C LEU A 51 -5.81 -4.98 11.40
N ARG A 52 -6.48 -5.25 12.52
CA ARG A 52 -7.41 -6.36 12.67
C ARG A 52 -8.57 -6.26 11.68
N ARG A 53 -9.19 -5.08 11.58
CA ARG A 53 -10.27 -4.82 10.62
C ARG A 53 -9.81 -5.01 9.17
N ALA A 54 -8.65 -4.46 8.81
CA ALA A 54 -8.11 -4.59 7.46
C ALA A 54 -7.76 -6.04 7.11
N LEU A 55 -7.31 -6.86 8.07
CA LEU A 55 -7.08 -8.29 7.86
C LEU A 55 -8.38 -9.07 7.64
N TYR A 56 -9.42 -8.79 8.43
CA TYR A 56 -10.75 -9.36 8.18
C TYR A 56 -11.30 -8.94 6.82
N GLN A 57 -11.03 -7.71 6.38
CA GLN A 57 -11.40 -7.25 5.05
C GLN A 57 -10.61 -8.01 3.97
N CYS A 58 -9.29 -8.20 4.13
CA CYS A 58 -8.50 -9.04 3.22
C CYS A 58 -9.03 -10.47 3.09
N LYS A 59 -9.55 -11.03 4.20
CA LYS A 59 -10.23 -12.34 4.20
C LYS A 59 -11.53 -12.29 3.41
N HIS A 60 -12.40 -11.32 3.72
CA HIS A 60 -13.71 -11.18 3.11
C HIS A 60 -13.62 -10.98 1.59
N GLU A 61 -12.65 -10.18 1.15
CA GLU A 61 -12.36 -9.92 -0.26
C GLU A 61 -11.63 -11.08 -0.94
N GLY A 62 -11.17 -12.10 -0.21
CA GLY A 62 -10.48 -13.26 -0.78
C GLY A 62 -9.07 -12.94 -1.30
N PHE A 63 -8.40 -11.93 -0.74
CA PHE A 63 -7.01 -11.59 -1.11
C PHE A 63 -5.98 -12.59 -0.56
N LEU A 64 -6.36 -13.38 0.45
CA LEU A 64 -5.52 -14.34 1.15
C LEU A 64 -6.18 -15.74 1.14
N SER A 65 -5.46 -16.78 0.70
CA SER A 65 -6.04 -18.10 0.41
C SER A 65 -6.34 -18.96 1.63
N ALA A 66 -5.49 -18.89 2.67
CA ALA A 66 -5.60 -19.71 3.87
C ALA A 66 -5.71 -18.84 5.13
N PHE A 67 -6.48 -17.75 5.04
CA PHE A 67 -6.70 -16.90 6.20
C PHE A 67 -7.68 -17.56 7.19
N SER A 68 -7.17 -17.98 8.34
CA SER A 68 -8.00 -18.37 9.50
C SER A 68 -7.74 -17.43 10.66
N ALA A 69 -8.79 -17.00 11.34
CA ALA A 69 -8.71 -16.22 12.56
C ALA A 69 -9.61 -16.90 13.60
N GLU A 70 -8.98 -17.59 14.55
CA GLU A 70 -9.64 -18.26 15.67
C GLU A 70 -9.20 -17.58 16.97
N GLY A 71 -10.09 -16.79 17.57
CA GLY A 71 -9.79 -15.97 18.74
C GLY A 71 -8.66 -14.97 18.45
N ASP A 72 -7.53 -15.15 19.13
CA ASP A 72 -6.31 -14.35 18.97
C ASP A 72 -5.24 -15.05 18.12
N THR A 73 -5.58 -16.13 17.42
CA THR A 73 -4.65 -16.87 16.57
C THR A 73 -5.01 -16.67 15.11
N PHE A 74 -4.03 -16.30 14.30
CA PHE A 74 -4.16 -16.02 12.88
C PHE A 74 -3.28 -16.99 12.08
N ARG A 75 -3.86 -17.66 11.09
CA ARG A 75 -3.11 -18.32 10.01
C ARG A 75 -3.24 -17.45 8.79
N VAL A 76 -2.13 -17.08 8.17
CA VAL A 76 -2.15 -16.26 6.97
C VAL A 76 -1.58 -17.07 5.83
N GLY A 77 -2.42 -17.40 4.86
CA GLY A 77 -1.99 -18.14 3.68
C GLY A 77 -1.20 -17.32 2.66
N HIS A 78 -1.18 -17.81 1.42
CA HIS A 78 -0.58 -17.09 0.31
C HIS A 78 -1.50 -15.98 -0.19
N LEU A 79 -0.90 -14.98 -0.84
CA LEU A 79 -1.68 -14.05 -1.65
C LEU A 79 -2.38 -14.84 -2.75
N THR A 80 -3.68 -14.61 -2.91
CA THR A 80 -4.42 -15.13 -4.06
C THR A 80 -4.04 -14.34 -5.32
N PRO A 81 -4.34 -14.87 -6.52
CA PRO A 81 -4.24 -14.10 -7.76
C PRO A 81 -5.01 -12.77 -7.70
N LEU A 82 -6.12 -12.73 -6.96
CA LEU A 82 -6.90 -11.52 -6.74
C LEU A 82 -6.13 -10.49 -5.89
N GLY A 83 -5.52 -10.92 -4.79
CA GLY A 83 -4.67 -10.05 -3.96
C GLY A 83 -3.46 -9.51 -4.74
N LEU A 84 -2.87 -10.33 -5.62
CA LEU A 84 -1.77 -9.91 -6.49
C LEU A 84 -2.21 -8.87 -7.52
N ARG A 85 -3.40 -9.04 -8.11
CA ARG A 85 -3.98 -8.03 -9.03
C ARG A 85 -4.25 -6.72 -8.31
N MET A 86 -4.81 -6.76 -7.11
CA MET A 86 -5.01 -5.55 -6.29
C MET A 86 -3.69 -4.81 -6.05
N LEU A 87 -2.60 -5.52 -5.71
CA LEU A 87 -1.27 -4.93 -5.58
C LEU A 87 -0.79 -4.27 -6.89
N GLN A 88 -1.03 -4.90 -8.04
CA GLN A 88 -0.65 -4.37 -9.35
C GLN A 88 -1.47 -3.13 -9.72
N ASP A 89 -2.77 -3.13 -9.44
CA ASP A 89 -3.68 -2.01 -9.72
C ASP A 89 -3.30 -0.78 -8.88
N GLU A 90 -3.01 -0.97 -7.59
CA GLU A 90 -2.49 0.09 -6.72
C GLU A 90 -1.15 0.63 -7.20
N TYR A 91 -0.24 -0.26 -7.60
CA TYR A 91 1.05 0.15 -8.13
C TYR A 91 0.90 0.95 -9.43
N ALA A 92 -0.03 0.54 -10.30
CA ALA A 92 -0.34 1.25 -11.55
C ALA A 92 -0.95 2.63 -11.28
N LEU A 93 -1.84 2.75 -10.30
CA LEU A 93 -2.41 4.02 -9.84
C LEU A 93 -1.31 4.94 -9.30
N ALA A 94 -0.49 4.44 -8.36
CA ALA A 94 0.62 5.20 -7.77
C ALA A 94 1.63 5.65 -8.84
N ARG A 95 1.94 4.78 -9.82
CA ARG A 95 2.80 5.12 -10.95
C ARG A 95 2.16 6.20 -11.82
N ARG A 96 0.88 6.11 -12.15
CA ARG A 96 0.18 7.13 -12.96
C ARG A 96 0.20 8.50 -12.29
N ASP A 97 -0.03 8.55 -10.99
CA ASP A 97 0.02 9.79 -10.22
C ASP A 97 1.43 10.37 -10.13
N TYR A 98 2.44 9.50 -9.99
CA TYR A 98 3.85 9.90 -10.06
C TYR A 98 4.18 10.55 -11.41
N TRP A 99 3.85 9.91 -12.53
CA TRP A 99 4.09 10.47 -13.86
C TRP A 99 3.31 11.77 -14.09
N ARG A 100 2.10 11.89 -13.55
CA ARG A 100 1.30 13.12 -13.66
C ARG A 100 1.94 14.26 -12.89
N TYR A 101 2.43 14.01 -11.68
CA TYR A 101 3.06 15.02 -10.83
C TYR A 101 4.44 15.45 -11.35
N TYR A 102 5.31 14.49 -11.68
CA TYR A 102 6.64 14.77 -12.18
C TYR A 102 6.66 15.23 -13.64
N GLY A 103 5.72 14.75 -14.46
CA GLY A 103 5.50 15.25 -15.82
C GLY A 103 5.11 16.72 -15.83
N LEU A 104 4.17 17.15 -14.97
CA LEU A 104 3.82 18.58 -14.85
C LEU A 104 5.00 19.43 -14.37
N ARG A 105 5.76 18.95 -13.38
CA ARG A 105 6.95 19.67 -12.88
C ARG A 105 8.06 19.77 -13.92
N GLY A 106 8.29 18.72 -14.69
CA GLY A 106 9.23 18.73 -15.82
C GLY A 106 8.83 19.74 -16.88
N LEU A 107 7.53 19.83 -17.19
CA LEU A 107 6.98 20.80 -18.13
C LEU A 107 7.16 22.24 -17.64
N PHE A 108 6.91 22.48 -16.35
CA PHE A 108 7.10 23.79 -15.73
C PHE A 108 8.58 24.22 -15.73
N GLY A 109 9.49 23.29 -15.43
CA GLY A 109 10.93 23.53 -15.51
C GLY A 109 11.37 23.87 -16.94
N ALA A 110 10.88 23.14 -17.94
CA ALA A 110 11.16 23.42 -19.35
C ALA A 110 10.66 24.80 -19.79
N ILE A 111 9.45 25.19 -19.38
CA ILE A 111 8.88 26.53 -19.66
C ILE A 111 9.75 27.64 -19.07
N LEU A 112 10.22 27.48 -17.82
CA LEU A 112 11.09 28.48 -17.17
C LEU A 112 12.44 28.63 -17.90
N ILE A 113 13.03 27.53 -18.38
CA ILE A 113 14.27 27.57 -19.17
C ILE A 113 14.05 28.32 -20.49
N VAL A 114 12.94 28.06 -21.19
CA VAL A 114 12.60 28.76 -22.43
C VAL A 114 12.38 30.25 -22.19
N LEU A 115 11.66 30.63 -21.13
CA LEU A 115 11.47 32.03 -20.75
C LEU A 115 12.78 32.73 -20.39
N TRP A 116 13.69 32.03 -19.70
CA TRP A 116 15.02 32.55 -19.38
C TRP A 116 15.86 32.78 -20.63
N LEU A 117 15.86 31.83 -21.57
CA LEU A 117 16.56 31.97 -22.86
C LEU A 117 16.01 33.13 -23.69
N LEU A 118 14.68 33.25 -23.81
CA LEU A 118 14.04 34.36 -24.50
C LEU A 118 14.44 35.72 -23.89
N LYS A 119 14.45 35.81 -22.56
CA LYS A 119 14.89 37.03 -21.85
C LYS A 119 16.36 37.34 -22.12
N TRP A 120 17.24 36.33 -22.15
CA TRP A 120 18.67 36.52 -22.43
C TRP A 120 18.92 37.02 -23.86
N PHE A 121 18.21 36.47 -24.85
CA PHE A 121 18.31 36.94 -26.23
C PHE A 121 17.70 38.33 -26.44
N ALA A 122 16.64 38.69 -25.71
CA ALA A 122 16.03 40.02 -25.80
C ALA A 122 16.89 41.15 -25.18
N GLN A 123 17.90 40.81 -24.37
CA GLN A 123 18.83 41.77 -23.76
C GLN A 123 20.16 41.90 -24.50
N ARG A 124 20.37 41.10 -25.56
CA ARG A 124 21.48 41.23 -26.51
C ARG A 124 21.02 41.96 -27.76
#